data_AF-A0A409X4V7-F1
#
_entry.id   AF-A0A409X4V7-F1
#
_cell.length_a   1.000
_cell.length_b   1.000
_cell.length_c   1.000
_cell.angle_alpha   90.00
_cell.angle_beta   90.00
_cell.angle_gamma   90.00
#
_symmetry.space_group_name_H-M   'P 1'
#
loop_
_entity.id
_entity.type
_entity.pdbx_description
1 polymer ?
#
loop_
_entity_poly.entity_id
_entity_poly.type
_entity_poly.pdbx_seq_one_letter_code
_entity_poly.pdbx_strand_id
1 'polypeptide(L)'
;MLTKASKPDRLAIFTQLAVSAVGCSSLLAYVLDLMDGTGGLAGWRWIFIIEALITIVLAVLTYFYFPDFPDQNHFLTEEQTKLVLERLNEDRGDALPDPITFEKVKQHLLDWKIWTYGMSPFQPRVILPWASSPSVDAQAFFLPIILMGMGWSKTAALLLSVPPYGPTIIISVVLSYFSDKYKHQASFMVGGTIVCIVGLSLTAFAKQDAV
;
A
#
# COMPACT_ATOMS: atom_id res chain seq x y z
N MET A 1 -20.08 8.08 10.73
CA MET A 1 -18.72 7.67 11.16
C MET A 1 -17.59 8.41 10.44
N LEU A 2 -17.77 8.90 9.19
CA LEU A 2 -16.73 9.64 8.45
C LEU A 2 -16.48 11.10 8.92
N THR A 3 -17.33 11.64 9.79
CA THR A 3 -17.26 13.04 10.24
C THR A 3 -16.33 13.28 11.45
N LYS A 4 -15.79 12.23 12.09
CA LYS A 4 -14.85 12.34 13.24
C LYS A 4 -13.43 11.84 12.98
N ALA A 5 -13.15 11.27 11.81
CA ALA A 5 -11.81 10.76 11.49
C ALA A 5 -10.82 11.93 11.32
N SER A 6 -9.72 11.90 12.06
CA SER A 6 -8.63 12.86 11.91
C SER A 6 -7.91 12.64 10.56
N LYS A 7 -7.10 13.60 10.09
CA LYS A 7 -6.30 13.44 8.84
C LYS A 7 -5.49 12.12 8.81
N PRO A 8 -4.79 11.69 9.88
CA PRO A 8 -4.05 10.43 9.87
C PRO A 8 -4.96 9.19 9.79
N ASP A 9 -6.14 9.22 10.41
CA ASP A 9 -7.08 8.08 10.36
C ASP A 9 -7.60 7.84 8.93
N ARG A 10 -7.81 8.91 8.17
CA ARG A 10 -8.24 8.83 6.76
C ARG A 10 -7.16 8.21 5.88
N LEU A 11 -5.91 8.60 6.10
CA LEU A 11 -4.77 8.02 5.38
C LEU A 11 -4.61 6.53 5.75
N ALA A 12 -4.77 6.17 7.02
CA ALA A 12 -4.67 4.78 7.48
C ALA A 12 -5.76 3.88 6.88
N ILE A 13 -7.01 4.36 6.78
CA ILE A 13 -8.09 3.62 6.12
C ILE A 13 -7.78 3.45 4.63
N PHE A 14 -7.28 4.49 3.96
CA PHE A 14 -6.89 4.43 2.56
C PHE A 14 -5.77 3.39 2.33
N THR A 15 -4.73 3.38 3.17
CA THR A 15 -3.65 2.38 3.06
C THR A 15 -4.15 0.97 3.34
N GLN A 16 -5.08 0.79 4.27
CA GLN A 16 -5.65 -0.54 4.55
C GLN A 16 -6.50 -1.07 3.39
N LEU A 17 -7.25 -0.19 2.73
CA LEU A 17 -7.99 -0.53 1.51
C LEU A 17 -7.04 -0.94 0.39
N ALA A 18 -5.92 -0.23 0.22
CA ALA A 18 -4.90 -0.58 -0.77
C ALA A 18 -4.29 -1.96 -0.52
N VAL A 19 -3.92 -2.28 0.73
CA VAL A 19 -3.37 -3.60 1.10
C VAL A 19 -4.39 -4.72 0.86
N SER A 20 -5.66 -4.46 1.16
CA SER A 20 -6.74 -5.42 0.90
C SER A 20 -6.93 -5.68 -0.60
N ALA A 21 -6.80 -4.64 -1.43
CA ALA A 21 -6.86 -4.76 -2.89
C ALA A 21 -5.70 -5.60 -3.45
N VAL A 22 -4.49 -5.49 -2.89
CA VAL A 22 -3.34 -6.33 -3.27
C VAL A 22 -3.63 -7.81 -2.99
N GLY A 23 -4.22 -8.15 -1.84
CA GLY A 23 -4.63 -9.53 -1.55
C GLY A 23 -5.69 -10.07 -2.52
N CYS A 24 -6.64 -9.22 -2.93
CA CYS A 24 -7.65 -9.56 -3.94
C CYS A 24 -7.05 -9.76 -5.34
N SER A 25 -5.95 -9.05 -5.67
CA SER A 25 -5.25 -9.20 -6.96
C SER A 25 -4.73 -10.62 -7.17
N SER A 26 -4.16 -11.24 -6.13
CA SER A 26 -3.66 -12.62 -6.20
C SER A 26 -4.79 -13.64 -6.41
N LEU A 27 -5.98 -13.38 -5.84
CA LEU A 27 -7.17 -14.20 -6.06
C LEU A 27 -7.74 -14.02 -7.48
N LEU A 28 -7.74 -12.78 -7.99
CA LEU A 28 -8.10 -12.49 -9.38
C LEU A 28 -7.16 -13.21 -10.36
N ALA A 29 -5.85 -13.18 -10.12
CA ALA A 29 -4.87 -13.88 -10.94
C ALA A 29 -5.14 -15.39 -10.99
N TYR A 30 -5.49 -16.02 -9.87
CA TYR A 30 -5.87 -17.44 -9.83
C TYR A 30 -7.10 -17.75 -10.69
N VAL A 31 -8.17 -16.96 -10.57
CA VAL A 31 -9.41 -17.16 -11.33
C VAL A 31 -9.18 -17.02 -12.84
N LEU A 32 -8.32 -16.07 -13.23
CA LEU A 32 -8.01 -15.80 -14.64
C LEU A 32 -7.03 -16.80 -15.24
N ASP A 33 -6.15 -17.40 -14.45
CA ASP A 33 -5.31 -18.51 -14.90
C ASP A 33 -6.15 -19.77 -15.17
N LEU A 34 -7.29 -19.95 -14.50
CA LEU A 34 -8.26 -21.01 -14.81
C LEU A 34 -8.94 -20.85 -16.18
N MET A 35 -8.88 -19.65 -16.77
CA MET A 35 -9.38 -19.36 -18.10
C MET A 35 -8.39 -19.73 -19.22
N ASP A 36 -7.30 -20.44 -18.91
CA ASP A 36 -6.33 -20.88 -19.91
C ASP A 36 -6.99 -21.73 -21.01
N GLY A 37 -6.76 -21.35 -22.27
CA GLY A 37 -7.37 -21.99 -23.44
C GLY A 37 -8.74 -21.43 -23.84
N THR A 38 -9.37 -20.56 -23.04
CA THR A 38 -10.59 -19.87 -23.45
C THR A 38 -10.30 -18.84 -24.55
N GLY A 39 -10.99 -18.97 -25.69
CA GLY A 39 -10.77 -18.11 -26.86
C GLY A 39 -9.43 -18.32 -27.59
N GLY A 40 -8.72 -19.44 -27.33
CA GLY A 40 -7.40 -19.71 -27.92
C GLY A 40 -6.27 -18.83 -27.38
N LEU A 41 -6.50 -18.14 -26.26
CA LEU A 41 -5.53 -17.29 -25.58
C LEU A 41 -5.01 -17.98 -24.32
N ALA A 42 -3.75 -17.72 -24.00
CA ALA A 42 -3.14 -18.17 -22.76
C ALA A 42 -3.70 -17.37 -21.57
N GLY A 43 -3.91 -18.03 -20.42
CA GLY A 43 -4.52 -17.45 -19.20
C GLY A 43 -3.89 -16.11 -18.76
N TRP A 44 -2.57 -15.98 -18.86
CA TRP A 44 -1.86 -14.74 -18.50
C TRP A 44 -2.27 -13.51 -19.34
N ARG A 45 -2.74 -13.70 -20.58
CA ARG A 45 -3.21 -12.60 -21.45
C ARG A 45 -4.55 -12.06 -20.97
N TRP A 46 -5.40 -12.92 -20.41
CA TRP A 46 -6.69 -12.53 -19.84
C TRP A 46 -6.52 -11.64 -18.61
N ILE A 47 -5.46 -11.84 -17.82
CA ILE A 47 -5.11 -10.98 -16.68
C ILE A 47 -4.95 -9.53 -17.14
N PHE A 48 -4.09 -9.28 -18.13
CA PHE A 48 -3.86 -7.94 -18.66
C PHE A 48 -5.11 -7.32 -19.28
N ILE A 49 -5.93 -8.10 -20.01
CA ILE A 49 -7.14 -7.59 -20.66
C ILE A 49 -8.17 -7.15 -19.63
N ILE A 50 -8.42 -7.97 -18.61
CA ILE A 50 -9.45 -7.69 -17.60
C ILE A 50 -9.00 -6.55 -16.68
N GLU A 51 -7.73 -6.53 -16.29
CA GLU A 51 -7.19 -5.45 -15.47
C GLU A 51 -7.17 -4.10 -16.22
N ALA A 52 -6.82 -4.12 -17.51
CA ALA A 52 -6.95 -2.94 -18.38
C ALA A 52 -8.42 -2.49 -18.51
N LEU A 53 -9.36 -3.41 -18.62
CA LEU A 53 -10.78 -3.06 -18.72
C LEU A 53 -11.30 -2.42 -17.43
N ILE A 54 -10.96 -2.98 -16.26
CA ILE A 54 -11.33 -2.40 -14.96
C ILE A 54 -10.75 -0.99 -14.80
N THR A 55 -9.47 -0.81 -15.14
CA THR A 55 -8.81 0.51 -15.04
C THR A 55 -9.43 1.53 -15.99
N ILE A 56 -9.80 1.16 -17.22
CA ILE A 56 -10.52 2.03 -18.15
C ILE A 56 -11.88 2.45 -17.57
N VAL A 57 -12.65 1.51 -17.01
CA VAL A 57 -13.95 1.83 -16.40
C VAL A 57 -13.76 2.77 -15.21
N LEU A 58 -12.77 2.52 -14.36
CA LEU A 58 -12.45 3.41 -13.23
C LEU A 58 -11.96 4.78 -13.69
N ALA A 59 -11.21 4.88 -14.78
CA ALA A 59 -10.76 6.15 -15.36
C ALA A 59 -11.96 6.97 -15.86
N VAL A 60 -12.90 6.33 -16.57
CA VAL A 60 -14.13 7.00 -17.01
C VAL A 60 -14.97 7.46 -15.82
N LEU A 61 -15.15 6.61 -14.80
CA LEU A 61 -15.85 7.00 -13.58
C LEU A 61 -15.15 8.16 -12.87
N THR A 62 -13.84 8.09 -12.71
CA THR A 62 -13.05 9.14 -12.05
C THR A 62 -13.14 10.44 -12.82
N TYR A 63 -13.13 10.42 -14.16
CA TYR A 63 -13.33 11.62 -14.97
C TYR A 63 -14.68 12.30 -14.71
N PHE A 64 -15.75 11.54 -14.47
CA PHE A 64 -17.06 12.13 -14.16
C PHE A 64 -17.22 12.55 -12.69
N TYR A 65 -16.55 11.87 -11.76
CA TYR A 65 -16.73 12.09 -10.32
C TYR A 65 -15.67 12.98 -9.68
N PHE A 66 -14.47 13.09 -10.24
CA PHE A 66 -13.36 13.82 -9.62
C PHE A 66 -13.38 15.30 -10.06
N PRO A 67 -13.65 16.24 -9.15
CA PRO A 67 -13.61 17.67 -9.47
C PRO A 67 -12.16 18.16 -9.59
N ASP A 68 -11.86 18.95 -10.63
CA ASP A 68 -10.51 19.49 -10.89
C ASP A 68 -10.02 20.42 -9.78
N PHE A 69 -10.95 21.11 -9.11
CA PHE A 69 -10.66 21.95 -7.95
C PHE A 69 -11.74 21.75 -6.88
N PRO A 70 -11.41 21.91 -5.59
CA PRO A 70 -12.40 21.87 -4.51
C PRO A 70 -13.48 22.96 -4.64
N ASP A 71 -13.29 23.98 -5.49
CA ASP A 71 -14.30 24.99 -5.86
C ASP A 71 -15.30 24.51 -6.92
N GLN A 72 -14.97 23.49 -7.72
CA GLN A 72 -15.83 22.94 -8.77
C GLN A 72 -16.40 21.58 -8.34
N ASN A 73 -16.96 21.53 -7.15
CA ASN A 73 -17.42 20.29 -6.54
C ASN A 73 -18.91 20.02 -6.80
N HIS A 74 -19.19 18.98 -7.57
CA HIS A 74 -20.54 18.47 -7.85
C HIS A 74 -21.16 17.63 -6.71
N PHE A 75 -20.39 17.33 -5.67
CA PHE A 75 -20.80 16.42 -4.58
C PHE A 75 -21.09 17.11 -3.24
N LEU A 76 -20.67 18.38 -3.06
CA LEU A 76 -20.74 19.10 -1.79
C LEU A 76 -21.72 20.27 -1.89
N THR A 77 -22.51 20.52 -0.84
CA THR A 77 -23.35 21.71 -0.73
C THR A 77 -22.47 22.96 -0.60
N GLU A 78 -22.92 24.13 -1.07
CA GLU A 78 -22.16 25.40 -0.99
C GLU A 78 -21.59 25.70 0.41
N GLU A 79 -22.33 25.38 1.47
CA GLU A 79 -21.86 25.54 2.86
C GLU A 79 -20.69 24.60 3.21
N GLN A 80 -20.72 23.36 2.71
CA GLN A 80 -19.65 22.38 2.91
C GLN A 80 -18.42 22.74 2.10
N THR A 81 -18.60 23.26 0.88
CA THR A 81 -17.52 23.79 0.03
C THR A 81 -16.79 24.93 0.72
N LYS A 82 -17.52 25.91 1.25
CA LYS A 82 -16.92 27.03 2.02
C LYS A 82 -16.12 26.54 3.22
N LEU A 83 -16.64 25.60 3.98
CA LEU A 83 -15.95 25.03 5.14
C LEU A 83 -14.67 24.24 4.74
N VAL A 84 -14.69 23.53 3.61
CA VAL A 84 -13.50 22.85 3.08
C VAL A 84 -12.46 23.84 2.59
N LEU A 85 -12.86 24.90 1.89
CA LEU A 85 -11.96 25.96 1.43
C LEU A 85 -11.36 26.75 2.59
N GLU A 86 -12.15 27.05 3.62
CA GLU A 86 -11.68 27.71 4.83
C GLU A 86 -10.64 26.84 5.53
N ARG A 87 -10.89 25.54 5.73
CA ARG A 87 -9.90 24.61 6.27
C ARG A 87 -8.67 24.45 5.39
N LEU A 88 -8.85 24.42 4.06
CA LEU A 88 -7.73 24.32 3.12
C LEU A 88 -6.87 25.59 3.16
N ASN A 89 -7.49 26.76 3.34
CA ASN A 89 -6.81 28.04 3.51
C ASN A 89 -6.18 28.19 4.89
N GLU A 90 -6.75 27.62 5.95
CA GLU A 90 -6.07 27.49 7.25
C GLU A 90 -4.83 26.59 7.13
N ASP A 91 -4.93 25.47 6.42
CA ASP A 91 -3.79 24.55 6.18
C ASP A 91 -2.73 25.17 5.24
N ARG A 92 -3.16 25.99 4.28
CA ARG A 92 -2.26 26.73 3.36
C ARG A 92 -1.76 28.04 3.95
N GLY A 93 -2.44 28.62 4.93
CA GLY A 93 -2.15 29.93 5.50
C GLY A 93 -0.78 30.03 6.17
N ASP A 94 -0.20 28.89 6.55
CA ASP A 94 1.16 28.78 7.10
C ASP A 94 2.25 28.74 6.01
N ALA A 95 1.90 28.58 4.73
CA ALA A 95 2.83 28.55 3.62
C ALA A 95 2.53 29.70 2.65
N LEU A 96 3.12 30.87 2.93
CA LEU A 96 3.26 31.94 1.93
C LEU A 96 3.80 31.30 0.62
N PRO A 97 3.23 31.62 -0.56
CA PRO A 97 3.72 31.12 -1.83
C PRO A 97 5.13 31.65 -2.06
N ASP A 98 6.11 30.90 -1.59
CA ASP A 98 7.50 31.25 -1.67
C ASP A 98 7.99 30.90 -3.08
N PRO A 99 8.45 31.87 -3.89
CA PRO A 99 8.87 31.57 -5.25
C PRO A 99 10.01 30.56 -5.22
N ILE A 100 9.88 29.51 -6.04
CA ILE A 100 10.90 28.47 -6.18
C ILE A 100 12.09 29.08 -6.93
N THR A 101 13.01 29.68 -6.18
CA THR A 101 14.27 30.19 -6.72
C THR A 101 15.30 29.06 -6.76
N PHE A 102 16.04 28.96 -7.86
CA PHE A 102 17.10 27.94 -8.01
C PHE A 102 18.14 27.96 -6.88
N GLU A 103 18.39 29.14 -6.31
CA GLU A 103 19.25 29.33 -5.15
C GLU A 103 18.70 28.65 -3.88
N LYS A 104 17.40 28.74 -3.63
CA LYS A 104 16.73 28.04 -2.51
C LYS A 104 16.75 26.53 -2.72
N VAL A 105 16.48 26.08 -3.95
CA VAL A 105 16.56 24.65 -4.29
C VAL A 105 17.96 24.10 -4.01
N LYS A 106 19.02 24.83 -4.39
CA LYS A 106 20.39 24.43 -4.09
C LYS A 106 20.68 24.43 -2.58
N GLN A 107 20.19 25.41 -1.84
CA GLN A 107 20.34 25.44 -0.37
C GLN A 107 19.65 24.25 0.30
N HIS A 108 18.43 23.90 -0.10
CA HIS A 108 17.71 22.74 0.41
C HIS A 108 18.35 21.42 -0.04
N LEU A 109 18.85 21.33 -1.27
CA LEU A 109 19.62 20.17 -1.75
C LEU A 109 20.99 20.03 -1.08
N LEU A 110 21.54 21.07 -0.45
CA LEU A 110 22.78 20.98 0.32
C LEU A 110 22.52 20.77 1.82
N ASP A 111 21.26 20.83 2.27
CA ASP A 111 20.92 20.53 3.64
C ASP A 111 21.00 19.02 3.88
N TRP A 112 22.01 18.61 4.65
CA TRP A 112 22.21 17.22 5.05
C TRP A 112 20.97 16.66 5.80
N LYS A 113 20.11 17.51 6.37
CA LYS A 113 18.84 17.07 7.00
C LYS A 113 17.88 16.50 5.97
N ILE A 114 17.82 17.07 4.77
CA ILE A 114 16.98 16.55 3.68
C ILE A 114 17.56 15.24 3.17
N TRP A 115 18.89 15.15 3.07
CA TRP A 115 19.55 13.88 2.76
C TRP A 115 19.42 12.84 3.85
N THR A 116 19.30 13.18 5.13
CA THR A 116 19.00 12.17 6.18
C THR A 116 17.54 11.76 6.24
N TYR A 117 16.62 12.61 5.76
CA TYR A 117 15.24 12.20 5.48
C TYR A 117 15.13 11.33 4.22
N GLY A 118 15.86 11.67 3.16
CA GLY A 118 15.88 10.90 1.89
C GLY A 118 16.71 9.61 1.99
N MET A 119 17.84 9.66 2.69
CA MET A 119 18.63 8.52 3.17
C MET A 119 18.07 8.09 4.52
N SER A 120 16.81 7.64 4.45
CA SER A 120 16.00 7.06 5.52
C SER A 120 16.69 6.10 6.52
N PRO A 121 17.76 5.33 6.21
CA PRO A 121 18.36 4.42 7.21
C PRO A 121 19.03 5.07 8.43
N PHE A 122 19.11 6.41 8.54
CA PHE A 122 19.77 7.07 9.68
C PHE A 122 18.82 7.66 10.73
N GLN A 123 17.49 7.65 10.53
CA GLN A 123 16.54 8.16 11.50
C GLN A 123 15.81 7.04 12.27
N PRO A 124 16.00 6.87 13.59
CA PRO A 124 15.40 5.77 14.36
C PRO A 124 13.87 5.69 14.30
N ARG A 125 13.20 6.81 13.99
CA ARG A 125 11.73 6.87 13.82
C ARG A 125 11.24 6.45 12.43
N VAL A 126 12.10 6.47 11.40
CA VAL A 126 11.77 6.18 9.99
C VAL A 126 12.44 4.87 9.50
N ILE A 127 13.52 4.45 10.15
CA ILE A 127 14.23 3.18 9.89
C ILE A 127 13.30 1.97 10.03
N LEU A 128 12.49 1.92 11.10
CA LEU A 128 11.67 0.75 11.41
C LEU A 128 10.53 0.51 10.39
N PRO A 129 9.75 1.55 9.98
CA PRO A 129 8.79 1.40 8.89
C PRO A 129 9.49 1.00 7.58
N TRP A 130 10.63 1.63 7.25
CA TRP A 130 11.33 1.38 5.98
C TRP A 130 11.96 -0.01 5.90
N ALA A 131 12.52 -0.54 6.98
CA ALA A 131 13.07 -1.90 7.01
C ALA A 131 11.99 -2.99 6.83
N SER A 132 10.76 -2.67 7.21
CA SER A 132 9.63 -3.61 7.12
C SER A 132 9.02 -3.64 5.71
N SER A 133 9.03 -2.53 4.97
CA SER A 133 8.49 -2.43 3.60
C SER A 133 9.06 -3.46 2.60
N PRO A 134 10.39 -3.59 2.41
CA PRO A 134 10.93 -4.53 1.42
C PRO A 134 10.68 -6.00 1.82
N SER A 135 10.46 -6.29 3.12
CA SER A 135 10.13 -7.65 3.56
C SER A 135 8.75 -8.08 3.09
N VAL A 136 7.78 -7.16 3.06
CA VAL A 136 6.41 -7.42 2.57
C VAL A 136 6.43 -7.63 1.05
N ASP A 137 7.14 -6.77 0.32
CA ASP A 137 7.27 -6.89 -1.13
C ASP A 137 8.01 -8.17 -1.53
N ALA A 138 9.11 -8.50 -0.83
CA ALA A 138 9.84 -9.73 -1.04
C ALA A 138 8.95 -10.97 -0.81
N GLN A 139 8.14 -10.99 0.24
CA GLN A 139 7.21 -12.11 0.47
C GLN A 139 6.22 -12.27 -0.69
N ALA A 140 5.66 -11.18 -1.22
CA ALA A 140 4.72 -11.25 -2.35
C ALA A 140 5.37 -11.85 -3.61
N PHE A 141 6.64 -11.55 -3.90
CA PHE A 141 7.34 -12.08 -5.06
C PHE A 141 7.90 -13.49 -4.87
N PHE A 142 8.51 -13.78 -3.71
CA PHE A 142 9.20 -15.05 -3.49
C PHE A 142 8.26 -16.19 -3.09
N LEU A 143 7.11 -15.90 -2.47
CA LEU A 143 6.21 -16.95 -1.97
C LEU A 143 5.64 -17.84 -3.10
N PRO A 144 5.15 -17.31 -4.23
CA PRO A 144 4.75 -18.15 -5.37
C PRO A 144 5.92 -18.94 -5.96
N ILE A 145 7.13 -18.37 -5.98
CA ILE A 145 8.34 -19.02 -6.52
C ILE A 145 8.77 -20.19 -5.66
N ILE A 146 8.77 -20.02 -4.33
CA ILE A 146 9.10 -21.08 -3.37
C ILE A 146 8.07 -22.21 -3.49
N LEU A 147 6.79 -21.90 -3.59
CA LEU A 147 5.72 -22.89 -3.75
C LEU A 147 5.83 -23.67 -5.07
N MET A 148 6.16 -23.00 -6.17
CA MET A 148 6.47 -23.68 -7.43
C MET A 148 7.72 -24.57 -7.30
N GLY A 149 8.74 -24.12 -6.57
CA GLY A 149 9.93 -24.91 -6.23
C GLY A 149 9.65 -26.11 -5.31
N MET A 150 8.48 -26.17 -4.67
CA MET A 150 8.01 -27.30 -3.85
C MET A 150 7.15 -28.30 -4.65
N GLY A 151 7.04 -28.15 -5.97
CA GLY A 151 6.31 -29.09 -6.84
C GLY A 151 4.84 -28.70 -7.11
N TRP A 152 4.37 -27.57 -6.58
CA TRP A 152 3.00 -27.11 -6.83
C TRP A 152 2.84 -26.52 -8.23
N SER A 153 1.71 -26.78 -8.88
CA SER A 153 1.32 -26.10 -10.13
C SER A 153 1.26 -24.58 -9.95
N LYS A 154 1.50 -23.81 -11.01
CA LYS A 154 1.44 -22.34 -11.02
C LYS A 154 0.12 -21.80 -10.44
N THR A 155 -1.00 -22.39 -10.86
CA THR A 155 -2.34 -22.07 -10.34
C THR A 155 -2.46 -22.32 -8.84
N ALA A 156 -1.98 -23.47 -8.38
CA ALA A 156 -2.04 -23.86 -6.97
C ALA A 156 -1.12 -22.98 -6.10
N ALA A 157 0.05 -22.60 -6.60
CA ALA A 157 0.98 -21.70 -5.93
C ALA A 157 0.38 -20.29 -5.74
N LEU A 158 -0.32 -19.76 -6.75
CA LEU A 158 -1.05 -18.50 -6.66
C LEU A 158 -2.20 -18.58 -5.66
N LEU A 159 -2.99 -19.65 -5.67
CA LEU A 159 -4.08 -19.83 -4.71
C LEU A 159 -3.57 -19.90 -3.26
N LEU A 160 -2.49 -20.65 -3.03
CA LEU A 160 -1.90 -20.84 -1.71
C LEU A 160 -1.18 -19.58 -1.20
N SER A 161 -0.91 -18.61 -2.08
CA SER A 161 -0.42 -17.28 -1.70
C SER A 161 -1.50 -16.35 -1.16
N VAL A 162 -2.80 -16.64 -1.35
CA VAL A 162 -3.92 -15.81 -0.87
C VAL A 162 -4.17 -15.90 0.65
N PRO A 163 -4.24 -17.10 1.27
CA PRO A 163 -4.49 -17.26 2.70
C PRO A 163 -3.65 -16.39 3.65
N PRO A 164 -2.33 -16.16 3.46
CA PRO A 164 -1.56 -15.34 4.39
C PRO A 164 -2.02 -13.87 4.43
N TYR A 165 -2.64 -13.33 3.38
CA TYR A 165 -3.12 -11.94 3.37
C TYR A 165 -4.31 -11.72 4.33
N GLY A 166 -5.17 -12.72 4.56
CA GLY A 166 -6.33 -12.60 5.45
C GLY A 166 -5.94 -12.29 6.91
N PRO A 167 -5.14 -13.15 7.57
CA PRO A 167 -4.60 -12.88 8.91
C PRO A 167 -3.79 -11.59 8.95
N THR A 168 -3.08 -11.24 7.87
CA THR A 168 -2.28 -10.02 7.80
C THR A 168 -3.14 -8.77 7.99
N ILE A 169 -4.31 -8.70 7.35
CA ILE A 169 -5.25 -7.58 7.51
C ILE A 169 -5.73 -7.46 8.96
N ILE A 170 -6.11 -8.59 9.58
CA ILE A 170 -6.62 -8.62 10.97
C ILE A 170 -5.53 -8.21 11.95
N ILE A 171 -4.35 -8.82 11.83
CA ILE A 171 -3.20 -8.57 12.69
C ILE A 171 -2.73 -7.12 12.55
N SER A 172 -2.72 -6.57 11.33
CA SER A 172 -2.36 -5.18 11.05
C SER A 172 -3.29 -4.19 11.78
N VAL A 173 -4.61 -4.39 11.70
CA VAL A 173 -5.59 -3.52 12.39
C VAL A 173 -5.43 -3.63 13.91
N VAL A 174 -5.26 -4.83 14.44
CA VAL A 174 -5.08 -5.07 15.87
C VAL A 174 -3.80 -4.41 16.39
N LEU A 175 -2.67 -4.61 15.69
CA LEU A 175 -1.39 -3.99 16.01
C LEU A 175 -1.46 -2.46 15.91
N SER A 176 -2.11 -1.92 14.87
CA SER A 176 -2.28 -0.47 14.73
C SER A 176 -3.06 0.11 15.91
N TYR A 177 -4.16 -0.53 16.31
CA TYR A 177 -4.97 -0.10 17.45
C TYR A 177 -4.19 -0.13 18.77
N PHE A 178 -3.43 -1.21 19.03
CA PHE A 178 -2.61 -1.30 20.24
C PHE A 178 -1.43 -0.32 20.20
N SER A 179 -0.80 -0.14 19.06
CA SER A 179 0.29 0.80 18.83
C SER A 179 -0.12 2.23 19.17
N ASP A 180 -1.31 2.66 18.73
CA ASP A 180 -1.84 3.99 19.01
C ASP A 180 -2.28 4.15 20.47
N LYS A 181 -2.83 3.09 21.08
CA LYS A 181 -3.21 3.10 22.50
C LYS A 181 -2.01 3.26 23.43
N TYR A 182 -0.90 2.59 23.13
CA TYR A 182 0.29 2.61 23.98
C TYR A 182 1.29 3.71 23.60
N LYS A 183 1.10 4.43 22.48
CA LYS A 183 2.04 5.45 21.96
C LYS A 183 3.49 4.97 21.82
N HIS A 184 3.70 3.65 21.78
CA HIS A 184 5.00 2.98 21.69
C HIS A 184 5.13 2.29 20.33
N GLN A 185 4.90 3.05 19.25
CA GLN A 185 4.86 2.52 17.88
C GLN A 185 6.17 1.80 17.48
N ALA A 186 7.32 2.26 18.00
CA ALA A 186 8.62 1.64 17.75
C ALA A 186 8.72 0.20 18.29
N SER A 187 8.21 -0.07 19.49
CA SER A 187 8.30 -1.40 20.11
C SER A 187 7.46 -2.45 19.35
N PHE A 188 6.28 -2.06 18.88
CA PHE A 188 5.43 -2.94 18.07
C PHE A 188 6.05 -3.22 16.70
N MET A 189 6.72 -2.24 16.09
CA MET A 189 7.46 -2.46 14.84
C MET A 189 8.64 -3.41 15.04
N VAL A 190 9.45 -3.22 16.09
CA VAL A 190 10.57 -4.13 16.39
C VAL A 190 10.08 -5.57 16.60
N GLY A 191 8.98 -5.75 17.33
CA GLY A 191 8.34 -7.06 17.48
C GLY A 191 7.93 -7.67 16.13
N GLY A 192 7.30 -6.87 15.26
CA GLY A 192 6.94 -7.30 13.90
C GLY A 192 8.15 -7.68 13.04
N THR A 193 9.24 -6.93 13.12
CA THR A 193 10.48 -7.24 12.40
C THR A 193 11.11 -8.55 12.88
N ILE A 194 11.12 -8.82 14.19
CA ILE A 194 11.62 -10.10 14.72
C ILE A 194 10.79 -11.27 14.18
N VAL A 195 9.46 -11.15 14.17
CA VAL A 195 8.57 -12.17 13.59
C VAL A 195 8.87 -12.38 12.10
N CYS A 196 9.10 -11.32 11.33
CA CYS A 196 9.50 -11.41 9.93
C CYS A 196 10.84 -12.12 9.73
N ILE A 197 11.85 -11.80 10.55
CA ILE A 197 13.18 -12.46 10.50
C ILE A 197 13.04 -13.96 10.80
N VAL A 198 12.24 -14.33 11.79
CA VAL A 198 11.96 -15.73 12.11
C VAL A 198 11.24 -16.42 10.95
N GLY A 199 10.23 -15.79 10.36
CA GLY A 199 9.49 -16.33 9.20
C GLY A 199 10.37 -16.54 7.96
N LEU A 200 11.24 -15.58 7.65
CA LEU A 200 12.20 -15.70 6.55
C LEU A 200 13.27 -16.77 6.85
N SER A 201 13.72 -16.88 8.09
CA SER A 201 14.68 -17.93 8.49
C SER A 201 14.04 -19.31 8.37
N LEU A 202 12.79 -19.46 8.80
CA LEU A 202 12.06 -20.73 8.67
C LEU A 202 11.86 -21.13 7.21
N THR A 203 11.51 -20.20 6.33
CA THR A 203 11.36 -20.48 4.89
C THR A 203 12.69 -20.78 4.20
N ALA A 204 13.79 -20.14 4.62
CA ALA A 204 15.13 -20.41 4.09
C ALA A 204 15.66 -21.80 4.51
N PHE A 205 15.32 -22.28 5.71
CA PHE A 205 15.77 -23.58 6.23
C PHE A 205 14.70 -24.68 6.15
N ALA A 206 13.53 -24.39 5.59
CA ALA A 206 12.50 -25.38 5.37
C ALA A 206 13.01 -26.43 4.36
N LYS A 207 12.90 -27.71 4.71
CA LYS A 207 13.19 -28.80 3.78
C LYS A 207 12.25 -28.70 2.58
N GLN A 208 12.84 -28.63 1.39
CA GLN A 208 12.14 -28.91 0.13
C GLN A 208 11.91 -30.42 0.04
N ASP A 209 10.94 -30.92 0.81
CA ASP A 209 10.40 -32.25 0.58
C ASP A 209 9.49 -32.15 -0.65
N ALA A 210 10.13 -32.27 -1.82
CA ALA A 210 9.46 -32.34 -3.11
C ALA A 210 8.56 -33.59 -3.16
N VAL A 211 7.32 -33.40 -3.61
CA VAL A 211 6.51 -34.46 -4.21
C VAL A 211 6.67 -34.35 -5.72
#